data_AF-A0A5C9E4Z9-F1
#
_entry.id   AF-A0A5C9E4Z9-F1
#
_cell.length_a   1.000
_cell.length_b   1.000
_cell.length_c   1.000
_cell.angle_alpha   90.00
_cell.angle_beta   90.00
_cell.angle_gamma   90.00
#
_symmetry.space_group_name_H-M   'P 1'
#
loop_
_entity.id
_entity.type
_entity.pdbx_description
1 polymer ?
#
loop_
_entity_poly.entity_id
_entity_poly.type
_entity_poly.pdbx_seq_one_letter_code
_entity_poly.pdbx_strand_id
1 'polypeptide(L)'
;MSLSNLILLTGRTINQGVALEGGKTTRENVRAAAICTFDKEDFKKLDCLVGTPVKVTTDYGEVTVYSTITEEGPHPGIIFIPMGPWANMVVNPDTQSTGTPTYRGMKAQVEVVKDGKVLNAVELIGQLK
;
A
#
# COMPACT_ATOMS: atom_id res chain seq x y z
N MET A 1 -3.58 -1.15 -16.91
CA MET A 1 -4.27 -2.34 -16.40
C MET A 1 -4.77 -2.05 -15.01
N SER A 2 -5.92 -2.59 -14.63
CA SER A 2 -6.53 -2.33 -13.32
C SER A 2 -7.22 -3.57 -12.77
N LEU A 3 -7.24 -3.68 -11.44
CA LEU A 3 -7.96 -4.71 -10.70
C LEU A 3 -8.95 -4.03 -9.74
N SER A 4 -10.14 -4.60 -9.62
CA SER A 4 -11.21 -4.12 -8.74
C SER A 4 -11.65 -5.22 -7.77
N ASN A 5 -12.44 -4.85 -6.75
CA ASN A 5 -12.98 -5.76 -5.73
C ASN A 5 -11.89 -6.47 -4.90
N LEU A 6 -10.79 -5.77 -4.62
CA LEU A 6 -9.74 -6.25 -3.75
C LEU A 6 -10.04 -5.89 -2.29
N ILE A 7 -9.47 -6.63 -1.35
CA ILE A 7 -9.47 -6.30 0.08
C ILE A 7 -8.08 -5.84 0.48
N LEU A 8 -7.98 -4.61 0.95
CA LEU A 8 -6.76 -4.03 1.48
C LEU A 8 -6.59 -4.36 2.96
N LEU A 9 -5.48 -5.02 3.25
CA LEU A 9 -4.95 -5.20 4.60
C LEU A 9 -3.74 -4.28 4.80
N THR A 10 -3.54 -3.83 6.04
CA THR A 10 -2.33 -3.10 6.43
C THR A 10 -1.73 -3.73 7.68
N GLY A 11 -0.41 -3.64 7.88
CA GLY A 11 0.21 -4.30 9.03
C GLY A 11 1.71 -4.07 9.18
N ARG A 12 2.30 -4.75 10.16
CA ARG A 12 3.76 -4.74 10.41
C ARG A 12 4.42 -5.68 9.41
N THR A 13 5.62 -5.35 8.97
CA THR A 13 6.55 -6.31 8.36
C THR A 13 7.92 -6.18 9.01
N ILE A 14 8.72 -7.24 8.98
CA ILE A 14 10.08 -7.21 9.54
C ILE A 14 10.92 -6.15 8.84
N ASN A 15 10.89 -6.11 7.51
CA ASN A 15 11.66 -5.15 6.71
C ASN A 15 11.24 -3.70 6.99
N GLN A 16 9.95 -3.46 7.20
CA GLN A 16 9.45 -2.15 7.60
C GLN A 16 9.96 -1.75 8.99
N GLY A 17 9.97 -2.68 9.96
CA GLY A 17 10.56 -2.43 11.28
C GLY A 17 12.04 -2.07 11.22
N VAL A 18 12.85 -2.83 10.49
CA VAL A 18 14.28 -2.55 10.30
C VAL A 18 14.50 -1.19 9.64
N ALA A 19 13.73 -0.87 8.60
CA ALA A 19 13.87 0.41 7.89
C ALA A 19 13.45 1.62 8.76
N LEU A 20 12.48 1.44 9.67
CA LEU A 20 12.11 2.48 10.63
C LEU A 20 13.26 2.81 11.58
N GLU A 21 13.97 1.80 12.09
CA GLU A 21 15.14 1.99 12.97
C GLU A 21 16.30 2.68 12.24
N GLY A 22 16.46 2.42 10.94
CA GLY A 22 17.42 3.12 10.08
C GLY A 22 17.05 4.58 9.79
N GLY A 23 15.79 4.98 10.02
CA GLY A 23 15.29 6.34 9.88
C GLY A 23 14.09 6.46 8.94
N LYS A 24 13.09 7.25 9.35
CA LYS A 24 11.79 7.38 8.65
C LYS A 24 11.84 8.15 7.33
N THR A 25 12.86 8.96 7.11
CA THR A 25 13.05 9.76 5.88
C THR A 25 13.96 9.09 4.86
N THR A 26 14.46 7.90 5.17
CA THR A 26 15.40 7.17 4.34
C THR A 26 14.73 6.56 3.10
N ARG A 27 15.52 6.27 2.06
CA ARG A 27 15.02 5.56 0.87
C ARG A 27 14.65 4.12 1.20
N GLU A 28 15.30 3.55 2.19
CA GLU A 28 15.07 2.23 2.74
C GLU A 28 13.66 2.12 3.33
N ASN A 29 13.19 3.15 4.05
CA ASN A 29 11.81 3.21 4.53
C ASN A 29 10.80 3.24 3.37
N VAL A 30 11.07 4.02 2.31
CA VAL A 30 10.21 4.03 1.11
C VAL A 30 10.17 2.63 0.48
N ARG A 31 11.33 1.99 0.29
CA ARG A 31 11.39 0.63 -0.31
C ARG A 31 10.69 -0.43 0.54
N ALA A 32 10.71 -0.29 1.86
CA ALA A 32 10.13 -1.26 2.78
C ALA A 32 8.64 -1.06 3.04
N ALA A 33 8.14 0.19 3.00
CA ALA A 33 6.78 0.54 3.43
C ALA A 33 5.91 1.17 2.33
N ALA A 34 6.48 1.74 1.27
CA ALA A 34 5.74 2.29 0.12
C ALA A 34 5.50 1.21 -0.95
N ILE A 35 5.06 0.03 -0.52
CA ILE A 35 4.82 -1.12 -1.39
C ILE A 35 3.40 -1.66 -1.21
N CYS A 36 2.84 -2.23 -2.27
CA CYS A 36 1.64 -3.03 -2.24
C CYS A 36 1.98 -4.44 -2.70
N THR A 37 1.76 -5.43 -1.83
CA THR A 37 1.98 -6.84 -2.16
C THR A 37 0.69 -7.47 -2.69
N PHE A 38 0.84 -8.34 -3.68
CA PHE A 38 -0.26 -9.03 -4.37
C PHE A 38 -0.03 -10.54 -4.35
N ASP A 39 -1.13 -11.29 -4.35
CA ASP A 39 -1.11 -12.71 -4.70
C ASP A 39 -0.54 -12.91 -6.12
N LYS A 40 0.11 -14.05 -6.36
CA LYS A 40 0.71 -14.40 -7.65
C LYS A 40 -0.30 -14.38 -8.80
N GLU A 41 -1.54 -14.81 -8.57
CA GLU A 41 -2.58 -14.84 -9.59
C GLU A 41 -3.07 -13.44 -9.94
N ASP A 42 -3.25 -12.58 -8.95
CA ASP A 42 -3.68 -11.21 -9.18
C ASP A 42 -2.58 -10.37 -9.82
N PHE A 43 -1.33 -10.57 -9.41
CA PHE A 43 -0.20 -9.89 -10.03
C PHE A 43 -0.04 -10.26 -11.51
N LYS A 44 -0.32 -11.51 -11.89
CA LYS A 44 -0.37 -11.92 -13.31
C LYS A 44 -1.47 -11.18 -14.07
N LYS A 45 -2.66 -10.99 -13.48
CA LYS A 45 -3.76 -10.23 -14.10
C LYS A 45 -3.42 -8.73 -14.21
N LEU A 46 -2.64 -8.20 -13.29
CA LEU A 46 -2.17 -6.81 -13.28
C LEU A 46 -1.21 -6.53 -14.46
N ASP A 47 -0.52 -7.57 -14.96
CA ASP A 47 0.34 -7.55 -16.15
C ASP A 47 1.41 -6.44 -16.12
N CYS A 48 2.16 -6.37 -15.02
CA CYS A 48 3.29 -5.46 -14.88
C CYS A 48 4.50 -6.12 -14.22
N LEU A 49 5.64 -5.43 -14.22
CA LEU A 49 6.86 -5.89 -13.58
C LEU A 49 6.84 -5.55 -12.08
N VAL A 50 7.55 -6.35 -11.27
CA VAL A 50 7.80 -6.01 -9.86
C VAL A 50 8.49 -4.65 -9.79
N GLY A 51 8.05 -3.82 -8.86
CA GLY A 51 8.51 -2.44 -8.72
C GLY A 51 7.82 -1.44 -9.65
N THR A 52 6.87 -1.86 -10.49
CA THR A 52 6.05 -0.91 -11.25
C THR A 52 5.17 -0.10 -10.27
N PRO A 53 5.07 1.23 -10.39
CA PRO A 53 4.17 2.02 -9.58
C PRO A 53 2.70 1.66 -9.87
N VAL A 54 1.92 1.51 -8.80
CA VAL A 54 0.48 1.29 -8.85
C VAL A 54 -0.21 2.31 -7.97
N LYS A 55 -1.37 2.78 -8.43
CA LYS A 55 -2.28 3.61 -7.64
C LYS A 55 -3.30 2.71 -6.97
N VAL A 56 -3.33 2.75 -5.65
CA VAL A 56 -4.32 2.06 -4.82
C VAL A 56 -5.35 3.10 -4.40
N THR A 57 -6.63 2.80 -4.63
CA THR A 57 -7.74 3.70 -4.31
C THR A 57 -8.76 2.95 -3.45
N THR A 58 -9.22 3.60 -2.39
CA THR A 58 -10.35 3.19 -1.55
C THR A 58 -11.38 4.31 -1.51
N ASP A 59 -12.49 4.11 -0.83
CA ASP A 59 -13.49 5.17 -0.61
C ASP A 59 -12.96 6.35 0.22
N TYR A 60 -11.78 6.21 0.84
CA TYR A 60 -11.21 7.16 1.79
C TYR A 60 -10.02 7.95 1.22
N GLY A 61 -9.48 7.52 0.08
CA GLY A 61 -8.37 8.21 -0.57
C GLY A 61 -7.63 7.35 -1.57
N GLU A 62 -6.48 7.84 -2.01
CA GLU A 62 -5.62 7.14 -2.96
C GLU A 62 -4.14 7.34 -2.64
N VAL A 63 -3.31 6.38 -3.06
CA VAL A 63 -1.86 6.44 -2.91
C VAL A 63 -1.15 5.71 -4.04
N THR A 64 -0.03 6.26 -4.51
CA THR A 64 0.88 5.56 -5.43
C THR A 64 1.99 4.87 -4.65
N VAL A 65 2.13 3.55 -4.84
CA VAL A 65 3.11 2.68 -4.18
C VAL A 65 3.71 1.71 -5.19
N TYR A 66 4.85 1.09 -4.85
CA TYR A 66 5.46 0.07 -5.72
C TYR A 66 4.74 -1.28 -5.61
N SER A 67 4.41 -1.90 -6.74
CA SER A 67 3.80 -3.22 -6.75
C SER A 67 4.83 -4.32 -6.52
N THR A 68 4.52 -5.33 -5.72
CA THR A 68 5.37 -6.52 -5.55
C THR A 68 4.52 -7.79 -5.36
N ILE A 69 5.15 -8.95 -5.50
CA ILE A 69 4.52 -10.25 -5.28
C ILE A 69 4.83 -10.70 -3.86
N THR A 70 3.82 -11.18 -3.14
CA THR A 70 4.00 -11.79 -1.83
C THR A 70 4.44 -13.26 -1.95
N GLU A 71 5.24 -13.71 -0.98
CA GLU A 71 5.55 -15.13 -0.77
C GLU A 71 4.59 -15.78 0.23
N GLU A 72 3.83 -14.98 0.98
CA GLU A 72 2.77 -15.43 1.86
C GLU A 72 1.52 -15.79 1.02
N GLY A 73 0.75 -16.80 1.42
CA GLY A 73 -0.44 -17.21 0.67
C GLY A 73 -0.19 -18.30 -0.38
N PRO A 74 -1.28 -18.85 -0.93
CA PRO A 74 -2.18 -18.11 -1.81
C PRO A 74 -3.31 -17.36 -1.09
N HIS A 75 -3.63 -16.17 -1.58
CA HIS A 75 -4.73 -15.32 -1.11
C HIS A 75 -5.29 -14.38 -2.21
N PRO A 76 -5.87 -14.92 -3.30
CA PRO A 76 -6.45 -14.09 -4.36
C PRO A 76 -7.51 -13.12 -3.82
N GLY A 77 -7.52 -11.90 -4.36
CA GLY A 77 -8.40 -10.81 -3.96
C GLY A 77 -7.89 -10.00 -2.76
N ILE A 78 -6.77 -10.39 -2.13
CA ILE A 78 -6.21 -9.69 -0.97
C ILE A 78 -4.90 -8.99 -1.35
N ILE A 79 -4.82 -7.71 -1.05
CA ILE A 79 -3.61 -6.91 -1.18
C ILE A 79 -3.16 -6.38 0.18
N PHE A 80 -1.86 -6.15 0.33
CA PHE A 80 -1.31 -5.68 1.59
C PHE A 80 -0.34 -4.51 1.41
N ILE A 81 -0.51 -3.47 2.23
CA ILE A 81 0.42 -2.34 2.32
C ILE A 81 0.98 -2.28 3.75
N PRO A 82 2.30 -2.33 3.94
CA PRO A 82 2.88 -2.14 5.26
C PRO A 82 2.43 -0.81 5.88
N MET A 83 2.21 -0.81 7.19
CA MET A 83 1.73 0.39 7.86
C MET A 83 2.75 1.54 7.69
N GLY A 84 2.22 2.75 7.58
CA GLY A 84 3.03 3.94 7.39
C GLY A 84 2.20 5.04 6.76
N PRO A 85 2.83 6.18 6.39
CA PRO A 85 2.13 7.29 5.79
C PRO A 85 1.43 6.89 4.49
N TRP A 86 2.01 5.98 3.68
CA TRP A 86 1.38 5.48 2.46
C TRP A 86 0.08 4.71 2.71
N ALA A 87 0.08 3.76 3.65
CA ALA A 87 -1.14 3.05 4.02
C ALA A 87 -2.20 4.02 4.58
N ASN A 88 -1.79 5.00 5.37
CA ASN A 88 -2.71 5.95 6.00
C ASN A 88 -3.46 6.86 5.00
N MET A 89 -3.01 6.98 3.75
CA MET A 89 -3.73 7.72 2.71
C MET A 89 -5.01 7.05 2.25
N VAL A 90 -5.16 5.74 2.51
CA VAL A 90 -6.25 4.91 1.98
C VAL A 90 -7.02 4.18 3.08
N VAL A 91 -6.70 4.44 4.36
CA VAL A 91 -7.40 3.83 5.50
C VAL A 91 -8.69 4.57 5.84
N ASN A 92 -9.68 3.85 6.36
CA ASN A 92 -10.91 4.45 6.86
C ASN A 92 -10.63 5.17 8.20
N PRO A 93 -10.79 6.51 8.27
CA PRO A 93 -10.55 7.26 9.50
C PRO A 93 -11.66 7.10 10.54
N ASP A 94 -12.82 6.55 10.18
CA ASP A 94 -13.93 6.32 11.11
C ASP A 94 -13.51 5.33 12.21
N THR A 95 -13.67 5.79 13.44
CA THR A 95 -13.33 5.04 14.66
C THR A 95 -14.50 4.25 15.23
N GLN A 96 -15.71 4.44 14.68
CA GLN A 96 -16.94 3.79 15.15
C GLN A 96 -17.18 4.03 16.65
N SER A 97 -16.81 5.22 17.14
CA SER A 97 -16.86 5.61 18.56
C SER A 97 -15.98 4.77 19.51
N THR A 98 -14.98 4.06 18.98
CA THR A 98 -14.03 3.26 19.79
C THR A 98 -12.66 3.92 19.96
N GLY A 99 -12.41 5.05 19.31
CA GLY A 99 -11.13 5.76 19.33
C GLY A 99 -10.03 5.15 18.45
N THR A 100 -10.28 4.02 17.78
CA THR A 100 -9.32 3.37 16.87
C THR A 100 -9.86 3.34 15.43
N PRO A 101 -9.15 3.91 14.42
CA PRO A 101 -9.56 3.82 13.02
C PRO A 101 -9.60 2.39 12.46
N THR A 102 -10.30 2.21 11.34
CA THR A 102 -10.37 0.92 10.66
C THR A 102 -9.19 0.75 9.69
N TYR A 103 -8.14 0.07 10.15
CA TYR A 103 -6.89 -0.10 9.40
C TYR A 103 -6.86 -1.29 8.43
N ARG A 104 -7.83 -2.21 8.48
CA ARG A 104 -7.81 -3.48 7.71
C ARG A 104 -9.19 -3.81 7.17
N GLY A 105 -9.22 -4.49 6.03
CA GLY A 105 -10.46 -5.07 5.48
C GLY A 105 -11.24 -4.14 4.56
N MET A 106 -10.59 -3.13 3.99
CA MET A 106 -11.25 -2.13 3.15
C MET A 106 -11.33 -2.62 1.71
N LYS A 107 -12.40 -2.29 1.00
CA LYS A 107 -12.46 -2.52 -0.44
C LYS A 107 -11.49 -1.57 -1.14
N ALA A 108 -10.75 -2.10 -2.10
CA ALA A 108 -9.77 -1.36 -2.85
C ALA A 108 -9.83 -1.69 -4.35
N GLN A 109 -9.33 -0.74 -5.13
CA GLN A 109 -9.06 -0.89 -6.55
C GLN A 109 -7.60 -0.50 -6.79
N VAL A 110 -6.98 -1.13 -7.78
CA VAL A 110 -5.58 -0.91 -8.11
C VAL A 110 -5.46 -0.64 -9.60
N GLU A 111 -4.70 0.38 -9.98
CA GLU A 111 -4.37 0.72 -11.35
C GLU A 111 -2.85 0.81 -11.54
N VAL A 112 -2.33 0.25 -12.63
CA VAL A 112 -0.92 0.39 -13.02
C VAL A 112 -0.66 1.79 -13.55
N VAL A 113 0.33 2.48 -12.97
CA VAL A 113 0.73 3.83 -13.37
C VAL A 113 2.20 3.81 -13.77
N LYS A 114 2.48 3.46 -15.04
CA LYS A 114 3.85 3.21 -15.54
C LYS A 114 4.81 4.38 -15.30
N ASP A 115 4.33 5.61 -15.47
CA ASP A 115 5.11 6.85 -15.27
C ASP A 115 4.83 7.50 -13.91
N GLY A 116 4.23 6.76 -12.98
CA GLY A 116 3.88 7.25 -11.64
C GLY A 116 5.11 7.45 -10.76
N LYS A 117 5.10 8.50 -9.94
CA LYS A 117 6.12 8.72 -8.91
C LYS A 117 5.59 8.26 -7.55
N VAL A 118 6.28 7.31 -6.92
CA VAL A 118 6.08 7.00 -5.49
C VAL A 118 6.75 8.10 -4.67
N LEU A 119 5.96 8.83 -3.89
CA LEU A 119 6.44 9.93 -3.06
C LEU A 119 7.17 9.39 -1.82
N ASN A 120 8.17 10.13 -1.36
CA ASN A 120 8.75 9.85 -0.04
C ASN A 120 7.79 10.27 1.09
N ALA A 121 8.08 9.85 2.32
CA ALA A 121 7.19 10.10 3.46
C ALA A 121 6.90 11.60 3.70
N VAL A 122 7.91 12.47 3.56
CA VAL A 122 7.76 13.91 3.80
C VAL A 122 6.97 14.58 2.67
N GLU A 123 7.29 14.25 1.42
CA GLU A 123 6.55 14.72 0.25
C GLU A 123 5.07 14.32 0.33
N LEU A 124 4.78 13.08 0.72
CA LEU A 124 3.42 12.56 0.84
C LEU A 124 2.62 13.27 1.94
N ILE A 125 3.22 13.41 3.14
CA ILE A 125 2.57 14.12 4.25
C ILE A 125 2.33 15.59 3.90
N GLY A 126 3.24 16.21 3.14
CA GLY A 126 3.07 17.59 2.67
C GLY A 126 1.87 17.80 1.74
N GLN A 127 1.23 16.74 1.24
CA GLN A 127 -0.02 16.83 0.47
C GLN A 127 -1.27 16.89 1.34
N LEU A 128 -1.16 16.50 2.62
CA LEU A 128 -2.26 16.55 3.57
C LEU A 128 -2.45 18.02 4.01
N LYS A 129 -3.68 18.51 3.87
CA LYS A 129 -4.08 19.87 4.28
C LYS A 129 -4.63 19.88 5.69
#